data_AF-A0A8S9FND6-F1
#
_entry.id   AF-A0A8S9FND6-F1
#
_cell.length_a   1.000
_cell.length_b   1.000
_cell.length_c   1.000
_cell.angle_alpha   90.00
_cell.angle_beta   90.00
_cell.angle_gamma   90.00
#
_symmetry.space_group_name_H-M   'P 1'
#
loop_
_entity.id
_entity.type
_entity.pdbx_description
1 polymer ?
#
loop_
_entity_poly.entity_id
_entity_poly.type
_entity_poly.pdbx_seq_one_letter_code
_entity_poly.pdbx_strand_id
1 'polypeptide(L)'
;MRTHLLKLILAVSLPTTFLIGISIVLIFILCRRRRRTTTESNDLQHDVESPYEKQDFSGSETEEEEELVIFEGGEDLTICDILEAPGEVIGKSSYGTLYKASLQRSGKVRVLRFLRPLCAVRSDPEEFDGVIESLGFVRHDNLVPLLGFYVGNRGEKLMIHPFFASGNLSEFIRWRFLAEDI
;
A
#
# COMPACT_ATOMS: atom_id res chain seq x y z
N MET A 1 32.65 -19.15 52.82
CA MET A 1 31.75 -19.81 51.85
C MET A 1 30.62 -18.90 51.35
N ARG A 2 29.84 -18.26 52.22
CA ARG A 2 28.69 -17.39 51.81
C ARG A 2 29.08 -16.20 50.90
N THR A 3 30.25 -15.60 51.08
CA THR A 3 30.76 -14.48 50.26
C THR A 3 31.21 -14.89 48.85
N HIS A 4 31.71 -16.11 48.67
CA HIS A 4 32.06 -16.64 47.34
C HIS A 4 30.81 -17.01 46.53
N LEU A 5 29.77 -17.51 47.21
CA LEU A 5 28.48 -17.83 46.61
C LEU A 5 27.76 -16.56 46.12
N LEU A 6 27.80 -15.46 46.88
CA LEU A 6 27.25 -14.16 46.45
C LEU A 6 27.97 -13.57 45.22
N LYS A 7 29.31 -13.71 45.14
CA LYS A 7 30.08 -13.25 43.97
C LYS A 7 29.73 -14.02 42.70
N LEU A 8 29.48 -15.33 42.82
CA LEU A 8 29.11 -16.17 41.67
C LEU A 8 27.71 -15.82 41.14
N ILE A 9 26.75 -15.54 42.03
CA ILE A 9 25.39 -15.10 41.65
C ILE A 9 25.41 -13.73 40.94
N LEU A 10 26.21 -12.78 41.44
CA LEU A 10 26.37 -11.47 40.78
C LEU A 10 27.01 -11.59 39.40
N ALA A 11 28.03 -12.44 39.24
CA ALA A 11 28.72 -12.65 37.97
C ALA A 11 27.82 -13.23 36.87
N VAL A 12 26.83 -14.06 37.21
CA VAL A 12 25.92 -14.70 36.25
C VAL A 12 24.67 -13.86 35.96
N SER A 13 24.20 -13.08 36.95
CA SER A 13 23.02 -12.23 36.79
C SER A 13 23.28 -10.98 35.93
N LEU A 14 24.49 -10.42 35.95
CA LEU A 14 24.90 -9.29 35.12
C LEU A 14 24.77 -9.54 33.59
N PRO A 15 25.34 -10.61 33.01
CA PRO A 15 25.22 -10.86 31.57
C PRO A 15 23.80 -11.27 31.16
N THR A 16 23.07 -12.02 32.01
CA THR A 16 21.72 -12.47 31.69
C THR A 16 20.73 -11.30 31.66
N THR A 17 20.79 -10.39 32.63
CA THR A 17 19.96 -9.17 32.64
C THR A 17 20.27 -8.24 31.47
N PHE A 18 21.55 -8.11 31.09
CA PHE A 18 21.95 -7.30 29.92
C PHE A 18 21.40 -7.87 28.61
N LEU A 19 21.47 -9.19 28.40
CA LEU A 19 20.91 -9.86 27.22
C LEU A 19 19.38 -9.73 27.12
N ILE A 20 18.68 -9.87 28.25
CA ILE A 20 17.22 -9.67 28.31
C ILE A 20 16.87 -8.22 27.98
N GLY A 21 17.61 -7.24 28.51
CA GLY A 21 17.43 -5.83 28.19
C GLY A 21 17.61 -5.53 26.71
N ILE A 22 18.66 -6.07 26.07
CA ILE A 22 18.89 -5.93 24.63
C ILE A 22 17.76 -6.57 23.83
N SER A 23 17.31 -7.77 24.21
CA SER A 23 16.19 -8.44 23.55
C SER A 23 14.91 -7.62 23.63
N ILE A 24 14.58 -7.03 24.79
CA ILE A 24 13.41 -6.15 24.96
C ILE A 24 13.56 -4.88 24.11
N VAL A 25 14.74 -4.27 24.03
CA VAL A 25 14.99 -3.08 23.20
C VAL A 25 14.88 -3.43 21.72
N LEU A 26 15.42 -4.57 21.28
CA LEU A 26 15.28 -5.05 19.90
C LEU A 26 13.81 -5.36 19.58
N ILE A 27 13.09 -6.05 20.46
CA ILE A 27 11.65 -6.29 20.30
C ILE A 27 10.90 -4.96 20.28
N PHE A 28 11.23 -3.99 21.13
CA PHE A 28 10.60 -2.68 21.12
C PHE A 28 10.89 -1.89 19.83
N ILE A 29 12.12 -1.92 19.33
CA ILE A 29 12.49 -1.29 18.05
C ILE A 29 11.79 -2.00 16.90
N LEU A 30 11.76 -3.34 16.86
CA LEU A 30 11.08 -4.13 15.84
C LEU A 30 9.57 -3.95 15.92
N CYS A 31 9.00 -3.92 17.13
CA CYS A 31 7.58 -3.63 17.38
C CYS A 31 7.24 -2.19 17.06
N ARG A 32 8.13 -1.20 17.25
CA ARG A 32 7.93 0.18 16.81
C ARG A 32 8.10 0.34 15.31
N ARG A 33 9.05 -0.38 14.70
CA ARG A 33 9.23 -0.44 13.25
C ARG A 33 8.06 -1.16 12.58
N ARG A 34 7.43 -2.13 13.25
CA ARG A 34 6.18 -2.79 12.87
C ARG A 34 4.92 -2.01 13.25
N ARG A 35 4.93 -1.19 14.32
CA ARG A 35 3.82 -0.28 14.69
C ARG A 35 3.82 1.01 13.88
N ARG A 36 4.95 1.42 13.30
CA ARG A 36 4.94 2.40 12.20
C ARG A 36 4.16 1.89 10.97
N THR A 37 3.87 0.59 10.89
CA THR A 37 3.01 0.03 9.84
C THR A 37 1.58 -0.28 10.31
N THR A 38 1.19 0.02 11.57
CA THR A 38 -0.18 -0.28 12.06
C THR A 38 -0.58 0.58 13.28
N THR A 39 -1.57 1.48 13.06
CA THR A 39 -2.49 2.14 14.04
C THR A 39 -1.94 3.44 14.68
N GLU A 40 -2.58 4.60 14.53
CA GLU A 40 -3.88 4.94 15.14
C GLU A 40 -4.90 5.63 14.21
N SER A 41 -6.12 5.09 14.26
CA SER A 41 -7.39 5.75 13.95
C SER A 41 -7.82 6.63 15.13
N ASN A 42 -7.99 7.94 14.91
CA ASN A 42 -9.01 8.76 15.56
C ASN A 42 -9.29 10.03 14.74
N ASP A 43 -10.55 10.11 14.33
CA ASP A 43 -11.40 11.16 13.77
C ASP A 43 -10.88 12.53 13.29
N LEU A 44 -11.42 12.87 12.11
CA LEU A 44 -11.73 14.18 11.54
C LEU A 44 -10.57 15.05 11.02
N GLN A 45 -10.49 15.04 9.69
CA GLN A 45 -10.20 16.19 8.82
C GLN A 45 -8.86 16.91 9.01
N HIS A 46 -7.89 16.56 8.16
CA HIS A 46 -7.44 17.43 7.06
C HIS A 46 -6.45 16.61 6.21
N ASP A 47 -6.91 16.02 5.10
CA ASP A 47 -6.01 15.41 4.12
C ASP A 47 -5.31 16.54 3.35
N VAL A 48 -4.35 17.22 4.01
CA VAL A 48 -3.23 17.82 3.27
C VAL A 48 -2.44 16.63 2.74
N GLU A 49 -2.52 16.45 1.43
CA GLU A 49 -1.49 15.87 0.59
C GLU A 49 -0.12 16.10 1.23
N SER A 50 0.43 15.08 1.90
CA SER A 50 1.80 15.17 2.39
C SER A 50 2.65 15.29 1.13
N PRO A 51 3.39 16.41 0.95
CA PRO A 51 4.37 16.50 -0.12
C PRO A 51 5.28 15.30 0.03
N TYR A 52 5.47 14.57 -1.07
CA TYR A 52 6.48 13.52 -1.18
C TYR A 52 7.76 14.01 -0.50
N GLU A 53 8.08 13.42 0.66
CA GLU A 53 9.35 13.73 1.33
C GLU A 53 10.45 13.29 0.38
N LYS A 54 11.18 14.28 -0.14
CA LYS A 54 12.41 14.14 -0.91
C LYS A 54 13.32 13.16 -0.19
N GLN A 55 13.41 11.95 -0.71
CA GLN A 55 14.52 11.10 -0.40
C GLN A 55 15.56 11.38 -1.48
N ASP A 56 16.56 12.19 -1.13
CA ASP A 56 17.71 12.50 -1.97
C ASP A 56 18.42 11.21 -2.36
N PHE A 57 17.99 10.60 -3.47
CA PHE A 57 18.73 9.56 -4.15
C PHE A 57 19.42 10.25 -5.33
N SER A 58 20.72 10.48 -5.16
CA SER A 58 21.61 11.01 -6.19
C SER A 58 21.68 10.02 -7.36
N GLY A 59 20.73 10.13 -8.29
CA GLY A 59 20.73 9.47 -9.58
C GLY A 59 20.09 10.41 -10.58
N SER A 60 20.89 10.89 -11.54
CA SER A 60 20.50 11.46 -12.84
C SER A 60 19.04 11.93 -12.93
N GLU A 61 18.79 13.24 -12.76
CA GLU A 61 17.52 13.87 -13.14
C GLU A 61 17.33 13.71 -14.66
N THR A 62 16.76 12.58 -15.05
CA THR A 62 16.05 12.42 -16.31
C THR A 62 14.60 12.61 -15.92
N GLU A 63 13.97 13.70 -16.38
CA GLU A 63 12.53 13.87 -16.25
C GLU A 63 11.87 12.71 -17.01
N GLU A 64 11.49 11.65 -16.30
CA GLU A 64 10.77 10.52 -16.88
C GLU A 64 9.40 11.03 -17.34
N GLU A 65 9.09 10.84 -18.62
CA GLU A 65 7.78 11.19 -19.17
C GLU A 65 6.69 10.35 -18.50
N GLU A 66 5.52 10.96 -18.29
CA GLU A 66 4.37 10.22 -17.77
C GLU A 66 3.93 9.16 -18.79
N GLU A 67 3.73 7.93 -18.32
CA GLU A 67 3.31 6.82 -19.17
C GLU A 67 1.96 6.27 -18.70
N LEU A 68 1.08 5.98 -19.66
CA LEU A 68 -0.17 5.26 -19.43
C LEU A 68 -0.24 4.08 -20.39
N VAL A 69 -0.11 2.88 -19.84
CA VAL A 69 -0.36 1.63 -20.56
C VAL A 69 -1.85 1.32 -20.47
N ILE A 70 -2.50 1.11 -21.61
CA ILE A 70 -3.93 0.78 -21.70
C ILE A 70 -4.08 -0.70 -22.08
N PHE A 71 -4.94 -1.40 -21.34
CA PHE A 71 -5.31 -2.78 -21.60
C PHE A 71 -6.77 -2.87 -22.08
N GLU A 72 -7.20 -4.06 -22.50
CA GLU A 72 -8.57 -4.32 -22.98
C GLU A 72 -9.62 -3.83 -21.96
N GLY A 73 -10.57 -3.03 -22.43
CA GLY A 73 -11.65 -2.41 -21.64
C GLY A 73 -11.30 -1.06 -21.01
N GLY A 74 -10.06 -0.59 -21.22
CA GLY A 74 -9.52 0.70 -20.77
C GLY A 74 -9.38 1.74 -21.89
N GLU A 75 -9.98 1.54 -23.06
CA GLU A 75 -9.81 2.42 -24.23
C GLU A 75 -10.33 3.85 -23.98
N ASP A 76 -11.17 4.03 -22.96
CA ASP A 76 -11.64 5.32 -22.50
C ASP A 76 -10.74 5.98 -21.44
N LEU A 77 -9.54 5.48 -21.18
CA LEU A 77 -8.62 6.06 -20.20
C LEU A 77 -7.70 7.10 -20.86
N THR A 78 -7.51 8.23 -20.18
CA THR A 78 -6.44 9.19 -20.48
C THR A 78 -5.81 9.65 -19.17
N ILE A 79 -4.57 10.14 -19.24
CA ILE A 79 -3.85 10.66 -18.06
C ILE A 79 -4.66 11.79 -17.40
N CYS A 80 -5.11 12.76 -18.20
CA CYS A 80 -5.95 13.87 -17.72
C CYS A 80 -7.21 13.36 -17.01
N ASP A 81 -7.95 12.43 -17.62
CA ASP A 81 -9.18 11.90 -17.03
C ASP A 81 -8.93 11.19 -15.69
N ILE A 82 -7.79 10.50 -15.54
CA ILE A 82 -7.46 9.74 -14.34
C ILE A 82 -7.02 10.67 -13.21
N LEU A 83 -6.16 11.64 -13.50
CA LEU A 83 -5.58 12.54 -12.49
C LEU A 83 -6.57 13.62 -12.02
N GLU A 84 -7.47 14.07 -12.90
CA GLU A 84 -8.50 15.06 -12.57
C GLU A 84 -9.82 14.44 -12.09
N ALA A 85 -9.97 13.11 -12.16
CA ALA A 85 -11.21 12.46 -11.75
C ALA A 85 -11.51 12.71 -10.26
N PRO A 86 -12.68 13.29 -9.93
CA PRO A 86 -13.11 13.35 -8.54
C PRO A 86 -13.25 11.93 -8.01
N GLY A 87 -12.63 11.68 -6.85
CA GLY A 87 -12.63 10.37 -6.24
C GLY A 87 -12.66 10.39 -4.73
N GLU A 88 -13.16 9.30 -4.16
CA GLU A 88 -13.24 9.07 -2.73
C GLU A 88 -12.38 7.86 -2.34
N VAL A 89 -11.75 7.91 -1.17
CA VAL A 89 -10.99 6.77 -0.65
C VAL A 89 -11.97 5.69 -0.20
N ILE A 90 -11.92 4.52 -0.84
CA ILE A 90 -12.74 3.35 -0.50
C ILE A 90 -11.97 2.26 0.23
N GLY A 91 -10.65 2.36 0.30
CA GLY A 91 -9.84 1.39 1.04
C GLY A 91 -8.39 1.78 1.18
N LYS A 92 -7.76 1.33 2.27
CA LYS A 92 -6.32 1.43 2.51
C LYS A 92 -5.77 0.05 2.76
N SER A 93 -4.62 -0.25 2.17
CA SER A 93 -3.94 -1.55 2.28
C SER A 93 -2.45 -1.36 2.49
N SER A 94 -1.74 -2.41 2.93
CA SER A 94 -0.28 -2.38 3.17
C SER A 94 0.55 -1.94 1.97
N TYR A 95 0.00 -2.08 0.75
CA TYR A 95 0.69 -1.82 -0.51
C TYR A 95 0.13 -0.64 -1.31
N GLY A 96 -0.98 -0.04 -0.86
CA GLY A 96 -1.56 1.09 -1.58
C GLY A 96 -2.90 1.58 -1.04
N THR A 97 -3.38 2.67 -1.63
CA THR A 97 -4.68 3.29 -1.34
C THR A 97 -5.60 3.11 -2.54
N LEU A 98 -6.85 2.76 -2.27
CA LEU A 98 -7.89 2.49 -3.25
C LEU A 98 -8.88 3.64 -3.28
N TYR A 99 -9.07 4.21 -4.47
CA TYR A 99 -10.00 5.30 -4.73
C TYR A 99 -11.07 4.83 -5.69
N LYS A 100 -12.29 5.32 -5.49
CA LYS A 100 -13.38 5.23 -6.46
C LYS A 100 -13.50 6.58 -7.13
N ALA A 101 -13.22 6.63 -8.44
CA ALA A 101 -13.13 7.87 -9.20
C ALA A 101 -14.15 7.89 -10.33
N SER A 102 -14.74 9.06 -10.60
CA SER A 102 -15.69 9.26 -11.69
C SER A 102 -15.01 9.95 -12.86
N LEU A 103 -14.79 9.24 -13.96
CA LEU A 103 -14.18 9.82 -15.17
C LEU A 103 -15.20 10.69 -15.88
N GLN A 104 -14.94 11.99 -15.97
CA GLN A 104 -15.90 12.97 -16.51
C GLN A 104 -16.20 12.71 -17.98
N ARG A 105 -15.17 12.44 -18.80
CA ARG A 105 -15.34 12.27 -20.25
C ARG A 105 -16.14 11.02 -20.64
N SER A 106 -15.89 9.89 -19.97
CA SER A 106 -16.56 8.63 -20.29
C SER A 106 -17.83 8.38 -19.45
N GLY A 107 -18.02 9.13 -18.36
CA GLY A 107 -19.10 8.92 -17.40
C GLY A 107 -18.97 7.62 -16.60
N LYS A 108 -17.86 6.89 -16.75
CA LYS A 108 -17.64 5.61 -16.05
C LYS A 108 -17.00 5.85 -14.69
N VAL A 109 -17.42 5.03 -13.72
CA VAL A 109 -16.73 4.94 -12.43
C VAL A 109 -15.63 3.89 -12.53
N ARG A 110 -14.43 4.25 -12.10
CA ARG A 110 -13.25 3.38 -12.07
C ARG A 110 -12.69 3.28 -10.65
N VAL A 111 -11.94 2.22 -10.42
CA VAL A 111 -11.20 2.00 -9.17
C VAL A 111 -9.73 2.24 -9.45
N LEU A 112 -9.15 3.21 -8.75
CA LEU A 112 -7.76 3.63 -8.89
C LEU A 112 -6.97 3.18 -7.66
N ARG A 113 -5.88 2.43 -7.85
CA ARG A 113 -5.04 1.94 -6.77
C ARG A 113 -3.65 2.55 -6.83
N PHE A 114 -3.41 3.54 -5.97
CA PHE A 114 -2.11 4.18 -5.82
C PHE A 114 -1.19 3.25 -5.02
N LEU A 115 -0.09 2.82 -5.64
CA LEU A 115 0.89 1.95 -5.01
C LEU A 115 1.84 2.75 -4.13
N ARG A 116 2.21 2.19 -2.99
CA ARG A 116 3.21 2.83 -2.12
C ARG A 116 4.62 2.69 -2.73
N PRO A 117 5.46 3.74 -2.67
CA PRO A 117 6.81 3.70 -3.24
C PRO A 117 7.65 2.51 -2.75
N LEU A 118 7.57 2.19 -1.46
CA LEU A 118 8.30 1.06 -0.86
C LEU A 118 7.92 -0.32 -1.43
N CYS A 119 6.75 -0.44 -2.08
CA CYS A 119 6.32 -1.65 -2.77
C CYS A 119 6.79 -1.66 -4.23
N ALA A 120 7.00 -0.50 -4.84
CA ALA A 120 7.53 -0.34 -6.19
C ALA A 120 9.06 -0.46 -6.26
N VAL A 121 9.77 -0.06 -5.20
CA VAL A 121 11.25 -0.03 -5.13
C VAL A 121 11.89 -1.40 -4.86
N ARG A 122 11.11 -2.39 -4.40
CA ARG A 122 11.65 -3.71 -4.02
C ARG A 122 11.92 -4.65 -5.19
N SER A 123 11.51 -4.27 -6.39
CA SER A 123 11.65 -5.05 -7.61
C SER A 123 12.51 -4.26 -8.59
N ASP A 124 13.27 -4.96 -9.42
CA ASP A 124 13.89 -4.37 -10.60
C ASP A 124 12.78 -3.72 -11.47
N PRO A 125 12.90 -2.45 -11.90
CA PRO A 125 11.85 -1.78 -12.68
C PRO A 125 11.38 -2.61 -13.87
N GLU A 126 12.31 -3.21 -14.62
CA GLU A 126 12.00 -4.07 -15.77
C GLU A 126 11.19 -5.32 -15.38
N GLU A 127 11.52 -5.95 -14.25
CA GLU A 127 10.75 -7.08 -13.73
C GLU A 127 9.35 -6.66 -13.31
N PHE A 128 9.21 -5.49 -12.68
CA PHE A 128 7.93 -4.97 -12.25
C PHE A 128 7.03 -4.70 -13.46
N ASP A 129 7.55 -4.03 -14.48
CA ASP A 129 6.79 -3.67 -15.68
C ASP A 129 6.40 -4.92 -16.47
N GLY A 130 7.29 -5.92 -16.59
CA GLY A 130 6.96 -7.21 -17.19
C GLY A 130 5.85 -7.99 -16.46
N VAL A 131 5.80 -7.89 -15.12
CA VAL A 131 4.70 -8.46 -14.32
C VAL A 131 3.39 -7.70 -14.55
N ILE A 132 3.44 -6.37 -14.64
CA ILE A 132 2.25 -5.56 -14.93
C ILE A 132 1.70 -5.86 -16.31
N GLU A 133 2.56 -5.93 -17.32
CA GLU A 133 2.18 -6.27 -18.68
C GLU A 133 1.53 -7.66 -18.72
N SER A 134 2.16 -8.66 -18.08
CA SER A 134 1.60 -10.01 -17.97
C SER A 134 0.24 -10.01 -17.28
N LEU A 135 0.08 -9.26 -16.18
CA LEU A 135 -1.18 -9.13 -15.46
C LEU A 135 -2.25 -8.43 -16.30
N GLY A 136 -1.84 -7.46 -17.11
CA GLY A 136 -2.68 -6.73 -18.05
C GLY A 136 -3.38 -7.63 -19.07
N PHE A 137 -2.71 -8.69 -19.51
CA PHE A 137 -3.26 -9.65 -20.48
C PHE A 137 -4.12 -10.78 -19.87
N VAL A 138 -4.12 -10.96 -18.54
CA VAL A 138 -4.95 -11.99 -17.90
C VAL A 138 -6.43 -11.62 -17.98
N ARG A 139 -7.25 -12.52 -18.54
CA ARG A 139 -8.71 -12.35 -18.67
C ARG A 139 -9.45 -13.61 -18.25
N HIS A 140 -10.40 -13.46 -17.33
CA HIS A 140 -11.26 -14.54 -16.83
C HIS A 140 -12.50 -13.96 -16.15
N ASP A 141 -13.65 -14.62 -16.27
CA ASP A 141 -14.95 -14.12 -15.74
C ASP A 141 -14.94 -13.86 -14.22
N ASN A 142 -14.13 -14.64 -13.48
CA ASN A 142 -13.99 -14.53 -12.03
C ASN A 142 -12.77 -13.70 -11.57
N LEU A 143 -12.09 -12.99 -12.48
CA LEU A 143 -10.97 -12.12 -12.16
C LEU A 143 -11.31 -10.67 -12.52
N VAL A 144 -10.94 -9.74 -11.65
CA VAL A 144 -11.06 -8.30 -11.94
C VAL A 144 -9.96 -7.91 -12.94
N PRO A 145 -10.30 -7.45 -14.16
CA PRO A 145 -9.30 -7.12 -15.15
C PRO A 145 -8.55 -5.84 -14.77
N LEU A 146 -7.28 -5.77 -15.14
CA LEU A 146 -6.51 -4.53 -15.18
C LEU A 146 -6.83 -3.81 -16.50
N LEU A 147 -7.30 -2.56 -16.40
CA LEU A 147 -7.70 -1.73 -17.55
C LEU A 147 -6.59 -0.78 -17.99
N GLY A 148 -5.74 -0.37 -17.06
CA GLY A 148 -4.60 0.46 -17.35
C GLY A 148 -3.63 0.52 -16.19
N PHE A 149 -2.44 0.99 -16.51
CA PHE A 149 -1.36 1.21 -15.55
C PHE A 149 -0.68 2.54 -15.88
N TYR A 150 -0.64 3.45 -14.90
CA TYR A 150 0.00 4.76 -15.05
C TYR A 150 1.28 4.84 -14.21
N VAL A 151 2.31 5.40 -14.81
CA VAL A 151 3.59 5.76 -14.20
C VAL A 151 3.75 7.27 -14.29
N GLY A 152 3.84 7.94 -13.14
CA GLY A 152 4.07 9.37 -13.05
C GLY A 152 5.56 9.71 -13.07
N ASN A 153 5.85 10.95 -13.43
CA ASN A 153 7.22 11.49 -13.53
C ASN A 153 8.01 11.48 -12.21
N ARG A 154 7.35 11.31 -11.06
CA ARG A 154 8.00 11.17 -9.74
C ARG A 154 8.02 9.71 -9.26
N GLY A 155 7.76 8.77 -10.15
CA GLY A 155 7.66 7.35 -9.84
C GLY A 155 6.34 6.96 -9.16
N GLU A 156 5.29 7.79 -9.27
CA GLU A 156 3.94 7.36 -8.87
C GLU A 156 3.50 6.18 -9.73
N LYS A 157 2.93 5.13 -9.12
CA LYS A 157 2.41 3.97 -9.85
C LYS A 157 0.94 3.75 -9.50
N LEU A 158 0.11 3.63 -10.53
CA LEU A 158 -1.34 3.56 -10.40
C LEU A 158 -1.92 2.43 -11.24
N MET A 159 -2.70 1.55 -10.61
CA MET A 159 -3.48 0.53 -11.31
C MET A 159 -4.94 0.97 -11.46
N ILE A 160 -5.50 0.77 -12.65
CA ILE A 160 -6.89 1.14 -12.97
C ILE A 160 -7.73 -0.12 -13.21
N HIS A 161 -8.85 -0.23 -12.49
CA HIS A 161 -9.78 -1.36 -12.54
C HIS A 161 -11.22 -0.91 -12.77
N PRO A 162 -12.12 -1.79 -13.27
CA PRO A 162 -13.55 -1.48 -13.30
C PRO A 162 -14.12 -1.39 -11.89
N PHE A 163 -15.14 -0.55 -11.73
CA PHE A 163 -15.91 -0.49 -10.48
C PHE A 163 -17.04 -1.51 -10.48
N PHE A 164 -17.19 -2.25 -9.37
CA PHE A 164 -18.31 -3.17 -9.15
C PHE A 164 -19.13 -2.69 -7.95
N ALA A 165 -20.41 -2.41 -8.20
CA ALA A 165 -21.32 -1.86 -7.18
C ALA A 165 -21.74 -2.88 -6.10
N SER A 166 -21.57 -4.19 -6.36
CA SER A 166 -22.00 -5.26 -5.45
C SER A 166 -21.19 -5.36 -4.15
N GLY A 167 -20.19 -4.51 -3.95
CA GLY A 167 -19.36 -4.50 -2.75
C GLY A 167 -18.39 -5.68 -2.68
N ASN A 168 -17.86 -5.94 -1.48
CA ASN A 168 -16.92 -7.04 -1.25
C ASN A 168 -17.52 -8.17 -0.40
N LEU A 169 -16.88 -9.34 -0.43
CA LEU A 169 -17.36 -10.52 0.30
C LEU A 169 -17.43 -10.30 1.82
N SER A 170 -16.52 -9.50 2.39
CA SER A 170 -16.49 -9.21 3.83
C SER A 170 -17.72 -8.40 4.25
N GLU A 171 -18.10 -7.42 3.44
CA GLU A 171 -19.37 -6.69 3.61
C GLU A 171 -20.54 -7.67 3.51
N PHE A 172 -20.63 -8.46 2.44
CA PHE A 172 -21.74 -9.40 2.24
C PHE A 172 -21.94 -10.35 3.43
N ILE A 173 -20.86 -10.95 3.92
CA ILE A 173 -20.91 -11.86 5.09
C ILE A 173 -21.34 -11.11 6.36
N ARG A 174 -20.82 -9.89 6.59
CA ARG A 174 -21.19 -9.08 7.75
C ARG A 174 -22.68 -8.72 7.73
N TRP A 175 -23.21 -8.34 6.58
CA TRP A 175 -24.63 -8.04 6.40
C TRP A 175 -25.51 -9.27 6.70
N ARG A 176 -25.07 -10.45 6.28
CA ARG A 176 -25.79 -11.71 6.52
C ARG A 176 -25.99 -11.99 8.02
N PHE A 177 -24.93 -11.87 8.82
CA PHE A 177 -25.02 -12.13 10.26
C PHE A 177 -25.88 -11.10 11.00
N LEU A 178 -25.82 -9.82 10.62
CA LEU A 178 -26.65 -8.79 11.25
C LEU A 178 -28.14 -8.93 10.91
N ALA A 179 -28.48 -9.56 9.78
CA ALA A 179 -29.86 -9.77 9.37
C ALA A 179 -30.52 -11.00 10.03
N GLU A 180 -29.75 -11.90 10.65
CA GLU A 180 -30.27 -13.07 11.39
C GLU A 180 -30.51 -12.76 12.89
N ASP A 181 -30.00 -11.63 13.39
CA ASP A 181 -30.19 -11.16 14.77
C ASP A 181 -31.44 -10.24 14.94
N ILE A 182 -32.31 -10.16 13.92
CA ILE A 182 -33.60 -9.40 13.92
C ILE A 182 -34.75 -10.37 13.65
#